data_AF-A0A6M2C9C5-F1
#
_entry.id   AF-A0A6M2C9C5-F1
#
_cell.length_a   1.000
_cell.length_b   1.000
_cell.length_c   1.000
_cell.angle_alpha   90.00
_cell.angle_beta   90.00
_cell.angle_gamma   90.00
#
_symmetry.space_group_name_H-M   'P 1'
#
loop_
_entity.id
_entity.type
_entity.pdbx_description
1 polymer ?
#
loop_
_entity_poly.entity_id
_entity_poly.type
_entity_poly.pdbx_seq_one_letter_code
_entity_poly.pdbx_strand_id
1 'polypeptide(L)'
;MKINFRKYKIKGIFFSKSIDQAEVRIFNDRFEIRLSPFVLNSGVYYIQTVVEKTKVYTEYRVIKRDFSDESELNFNLINSGNYFTLFLDNNREKISVVKDNQEGFILKSPVLKRY
;
A
#
# COMPACT_ATOMS: atom_id res chain seq x y z
N MET A 1 -2.86 0.19 -13.67
CA MET A 1 -3.12 -1.28 -13.71
C MET A 1 -3.85 -1.71 -12.44
N LYS A 2 -4.88 -2.56 -12.53
CA LYS A 2 -5.63 -3.07 -11.36
C LYS A 2 -5.17 -4.50 -11.02
N ILE A 3 -4.89 -4.76 -9.74
CA ILE A 3 -4.45 -6.06 -9.23
C ILE A 3 -5.35 -6.43 -8.04
N ASN A 4 -5.86 -7.67 -8.05
CA ASN A 4 -6.67 -8.21 -6.95
C ASN A 4 -5.79 -9.02 -6.01
N PHE A 5 -5.92 -8.80 -4.70
CA PHE A 5 -5.14 -9.47 -3.67
C PHE A 5 -6.07 -10.33 -2.80
N ARG A 6 -5.59 -11.51 -2.39
CA ARG A 6 -6.37 -12.46 -1.57
C ARG A 6 -5.68 -12.92 -0.28
N LYS A 7 -4.36 -12.79 -0.17
CA LYS A 7 -3.60 -13.23 1.02
C LYS A 7 -2.86 -12.06 1.63
N TYR A 8 -2.85 -11.94 2.95
CA TYR A 8 -2.21 -10.79 3.58
C TYR A 8 -1.77 -11.03 5.03
N LYS A 9 -1.01 -10.08 5.59
CA LYS A 9 -0.58 -10.03 7.00
C LYS A 9 -0.53 -8.58 7.47
N ILE A 10 -1.18 -8.26 8.59
CA ILE A 10 -1.01 -6.98 9.29
C ILE A 10 0.11 -7.18 10.34
N LYS A 11 1.08 -6.26 10.41
CA LYS A 11 2.08 -6.22 11.49
C LYS A 11 1.67 -5.11 12.46
N GLY A 12 1.61 -5.42 13.76
CA GLY A 12 0.98 -4.61 14.80
C GLY A 12 -0.05 -5.45 15.59
N ILE A 13 -0.39 -5.02 16.82
CA ILE A 13 -1.18 -5.71 17.87
C ILE A 13 -2.08 -6.83 17.32
N PHE A 14 -1.64 -8.07 17.53
CA PHE A 14 -2.37 -9.34 17.43
C PHE A 14 -3.72 -9.33 16.69
N PHE A 15 -3.73 -9.43 15.36
CA PHE A 15 -4.95 -9.83 14.65
C PHE A 15 -4.71 -10.76 13.46
N SER A 16 -5.28 -11.96 13.55
CA SER A 16 -5.63 -12.86 12.45
C SER A 16 -7.06 -12.58 11.95
N LYS A 17 -7.43 -11.30 11.77
CA LYS A 17 -8.69 -10.98 11.07
C LYS A 17 -8.52 -11.28 9.58
N SER A 18 -9.59 -11.56 8.84
CA SER A 18 -9.64 -11.84 7.38
C SER A 18 -10.09 -10.60 6.57
N ILE A 19 -9.48 -10.37 5.41
CA ILE A 19 -9.76 -9.33 4.41
C ILE A 19 -10.49 -10.13 3.38
N ASP A 20 -11.74 -9.78 3.19
CA ASP A 20 -12.60 -10.46 2.24
C ASP A 20 -12.19 -10.06 0.82
N GLN A 21 -11.78 -8.80 0.65
CA GLN A 21 -11.38 -8.25 -0.63
C GLN A 21 -10.31 -7.17 -0.48
N ALA A 22 -9.27 -7.27 -1.31
CA ALA A 22 -8.28 -6.22 -1.49
C ALA A 22 -8.09 -5.91 -2.99
N GLU A 23 -8.18 -4.63 -3.34
CA GLU A 23 -7.92 -4.12 -4.68
C GLU A 23 -6.82 -3.05 -4.62
N VAL A 24 -5.81 -3.17 -5.49
CA VAL A 24 -4.80 -2.14 -5.67
C VAL A 24 -4.82 -1.66 -7.12
N ARG A 25 -4.88 -0.35 -7.30
CA ARG A 25 -4.65 0.29 -8.60
C ARG A 25 -3.35 1.06 -8.54
N ILE A 26 -2.48 0.78 -9.50
CA ILE A 26 -1.17 1.41 -9.63
C ILE A 26 -1.25 2.47 -10.73
N PHE A 27 -0.87 3.69 -10.38
CA PHE A 27 -0.69 4.85 -11.25
C PHE A 27 0.78 5.30 -11.21
N ASN A 28 1.13 6.30 -12.01
CA ASN A 28 2.50 6.80 -12.08
C ASN A 28 2.92 7.56 -10.83
N ASP A 29 1.97 8.25 -10.19
CA ASP A 29 2.16 9.16 -9.07
C ASP A 29 1.56 8.64 -7.76
N ARG A 30 0.77 7.56 -7.79
CA ARG A 30 0.05 7.08 -6.61
C ARG A 30 -0.36 5.61 -6.68
N PHE A 31 -0.71 5.06 -5.52
CA PHE A 31 -1.35 3.77 -5.35
C PHE A 31 -2.72 3.95 -4.71
N GLU A 32 -3.77 3.41 -5.31
CA GLU A 32 -5.10 3.36 -4.67
C GLU A 32 -5.30 1.97 -4.08
N ILE A 33 -5.49 1.87 -2.77
CA ILE A 33 -5.64 0.61 -2.05
C ILE A 33 -7.00 0.58 -1.36
N ARG A 34 -7.82 -0.43 -1.66
CA ARG A 34 -9.13 -0.66 -1.05
C ARG A 34 -9.12 -2.01 -0.36
N LEU A 35 -9.45 -2.03 0.93
CA LEU A 35 -9.46 -3.21 1.80
C LEU A 35 -10.82 -3.33 2.49
N SER A 36 -11.50 -4.46 2.32
CA SER A 36 -12.74 -4.79 3.02
C SER A 36 -12.49 -5.90 4.04
N PRO A 37 -12.91 -5.76 5.32
CA PRO A 37 -13.66 -4.64 5.90
C PRO A 37 -12.80 -3.49 6.45
N PHE A 38 -11.48 -3.47 6.19
CA PHE A 38 -10.53 -2.53 6.82
C PHE A 38 -10.49 -1.16 6.12
N VAL A 39 -11.58 -0.41 6.23
CA VAL A 39 -11.72 0.90 5.58
C VAL A 39 -10.66 1.90 6.08
N LEU A 40 -10.24 1.84 7.35
CA LEU A 40 -9.19 2.72 7.91
C LEU A 40 -7.84 2.60 7.18
N ASN A 41 -7.52 1.42 6.65
CA ASN A 41 -6.29 1.16 5.89
C ASN A 41 -6.48 1.36 4.38
N SER A 42 -7.70 1.62 3.92
CA SER A 42 -8.01 1.98 2.55
C SER A 42 -7.68 3.46 2.31
N GLY A 43 -7.21 3.80 1.11
CA GLY A 43 -6.90 5.18 0.74
C GLY A 43 -6.08 5.31 -0.55
N VAL A 44 -5.71 6.55 -0.84
CA VAL A 44 -4.82 6.94 -1.93
C VAL A 44 -3.45 7.25 -1.33
N TYR A 45 -2.44 6.53 -1.77
CA TYR A 45 -1.06 6.64 -1.31
C TYR A 45 -0.23 7.33 -2.38
N TYR A 46 -0.05 8.64 -2.26
CA TYR A 46 0.70 9.46 -3.21
C TYR A 46 2.20 9.27 -3.04
N ILE A 47 2.92 9.09 -4.14
CA ILE A 47 4.36 8.88 -4.18
C ILE A 47 5.04 10.24 -4.01
N GLN A 48 5.78 10.41 -2.93
CA GLN A 48 6.66 11.56 -2.77
C GLN A 48 7.99 11.31 -3.48
N THR A 49 8.60 10.15 -3.23
CA THR A 49 9.88 9.78 -3.83
C THR A 49 10.05 8.27 -3.90
N VAL A 50 10.85 7.82 -4.86
CA VAL A 50 11.43 6.47 -4.86
C VAL A 50 12.64 6.50 -3.93
N VAL A 51 12.65 5.63 -2.92
CA VAL A 51 13.74 5.55 -1.93
C VAL A 51 14.82 4.60 -2.41
N GLU A 52 14.41 3.41 -2.85
CA GLU A 52 15.32 2.36 -3.31
C GLU A 52 14.68 1.54 -4.43
N LYS A 53 15.49 1.10 -5.39
CA LYS A 53 15.07 0.14 -6.42
C LYS A 53 16.10 -0.98 -6.52
N THR A 54 15.69 -2.18 -6.11
CA THR A 54 16.51 -3.39 -6.16
C THR A 54 16.02 -4.35 -7.24
N LYS A 55 16.73 -5.46 -7.44
CA LYS A 55 16.26 -6.55 -8.31
C LYS A 55 15.01 -7.27 -7.76
N VAL A 56 14.68 -7.07 -6.48
CA VAL A 56 13.60 -7.78 -5.79
C VAL A 56 12.37 -6.89 -5.58
N TYR A 57 12.57 -5.62 -5.23
CA TYR A 57 11.48 -4.70 -4.93
C TYR A 57 11.85 -3.24 -5.27
N THR A 58 10.83 -2.39 -5.33
CA THR A 58 10.94 -0.94 -5.30
C THR A 58 10.33 -0.42 -4.01
N GLU A 59 11.06 0.44 -3.30
CA GLU A 59 10.63 1.15 -2.09
C GLU A 59 10.23 2.58 -2.43
N TYR A 60 9.05 2.97 -1.96
CA TYR A 60 8.48 4.30 -2.13
C TYR A 60 8.23 4.92 -0.76
N ARG A 61 8.52 6.21 -0.65
CA ARG A 61 7.98 7.04 0.42
C ARG A 61 6.66 7.63 -0.09
N VAL A 62 5.59 7.36 0.64
CA VAL A 62 4.22 7.73 0.24
C VAL A 62 3.48 8.45 1.35
N ILE A 63 2.43 9.18 0.98
CA ILE A 63 1.52 9.85 1.90
C ILE A 63 0.11 9.32 1.67
N LYS A 64 -0.55 8.86 2.73
CA LYS A 64 -1.93 8.38 2.66
C LYS A 64 -2.90 9.56 2.73
N ARG A 65 -3.88 9.59 1.83
CA ARG A 65 -5.11 10.38 1.92
C ARG A 65 -6.34 9.49 1.80
N ASP A 66 -7.45 9.95 2.34
CA ASP A 66 -8.73 9.27 2.20
C ASP A 66 -9.31 9.51 0.79
N PHE A 67 -10.17 8.59 0.33
CA PHE A 67 -10.73 8.67 -1.03
C PHE A 67 -11.65 9.88 -1.27
N SER A 68 -12.19 10.46 -0.21
CA SER A 68 -13.05 11.65 -0.27
C SER A 68 -12.26 12.96 -0.20
N ASP A 69 -10.95 12.91 -0.04
CA ASP A 69 -10.11 14.11 0.03
C ASP A 69 -9.76 14.58 -1.39
N GLU A 70 -10.44 15.65 -1.82
CA GLU A 70 -10.25 16.30 -3.12
C GLU A 70 -9.21 17.42 -3.09
N SER A 71 -8.59 17.69 -1.93
CA SER A 71 -7.58 18.76 -1.84
C SER A 71 -6.37 18.46 -2.72
N GLU A 72 -5.76 19.50 -3.28
CA GLU A 72 -4.47 19.33 -3.96
C GLU A 72 -3.39 18.89 -2.96
N LEU A 73 -2.51 17.99 -3.40
CA LEU A 73 -1.45 17.47 -2.56
C LEU A 73 -0.19 18.33 -2.70
N ASN A 74 0.15 19.08 -1.66
CA ASN A 74 1.40 19.85 -1.60
C ASN A 74 2.38 19.21 -0.62
N PHE A 75 3.38 18.52 -1.16
CA PHE A 75 4.40 17.83 -0.36
C PHE A 75 5.20 18.75 0.59
N ASN A 76 5.31 20.05 0.29
CA ASN A 76 6.07 21.01 1.10
C ASN A 76 5.37 21.39 2.41
N LEU A 77 4.05 21.14 2.51
CA LEU A 77 3.23 21.50 3.66
C LEU A 77 2.89 20.29 4.55
N ILE A 78 3.34 19.10 4.19
CA ILE A 78 2.94 17.87 4.88
C ILE A 78 3.94 17.54 6.00
N ASN A 79 3.39 17.36 7.20
CA ASN A 79 4.16 17.07 8.41
C ASN A 79 4.79 15.66 8.35
N SER A 80 5.97 15.49 8.94
CA SER A 80 6.78 14.26 8.83
C SER A 80 6.15 13.00 9.44
N GLY A 81 5.15 13.14 10.31
CA GLY A 81 4.40 12.01 10.89
C GLY A 81 3.34 11.36 9.97
N ASN A 82 3.17 11.87 8.74
CA ASN A 82 2.17 11.37 7.79
C ASN A 82 2.76 10.48 6.69
N TYR A 83 4.05 10.17 6.78
CA TYR A 83 4.72 9.32 5.80
C TYR A 83 4.52 7.83 6.08
N PHE A 84 4.40 7.08 4.99
CA PHE A 84 4.39 5.63 4.98
C PHE A 84 5.49 5.16 4.02
N THR A 85 6.01 3.97 4.27
CA THR A 85 6.88 3.27 3.33
C THR A 85 6.08 2.18 2.62
N LEU A 86 6.13 2.18 1.29
CA LEU A 86 5.46 1.21 0.45
C LEU A 86 6.50 0.42 -0.34
N PHE A 87 6.47 -0.90 -0.21
CA PHE A 87 7.31 -1.84 -0.96
C PHE A 87 6.46 -2.54 -2.01
N LEU A 88 6.83 -2.44 -3.27
CA LEU A 88 6.25 -3.20 -4.37
C LEU A 88 7.28 -4.17 -4.91
N ASP A 89 6.98 -5.47 -4.93
CA ASP A 89 7.88 -6.42 -5.58
C ASP A 89 7.88 -6.21 -7.11
N ASN A 90 9.00 -6.50 -7.78
CA ASN A 90 9.17 -6.23 -9.21
C ASN A 90 8.22 -7.02 -10.13
N ASN A 91 7.80 -8.22 -9.73
CA ASN A 91 6.78 -9.03 -10.38
C ASN A 91 5.36 -8.54 -10.07
N ARG A 92 5.21 -7.55 -9.17
CA ARG A 92 3.95 -6.92 -8.77
C ARG A 92 2.96 -7.89 -8.14
N GLU A 93 3.45 -8.97 -7.53
CA GLU A 93 2.64 -9.98 -6.85
C GLU A 93 2.46 -9.66 -5.36
N LYS A 94 3.31 -8.80 -4.80
CA LYS A 94 3.28 -8.42 -3.40
C LYS A 94 3.48 -6.93 -3.24
N ILE A 95 2.65 -6.35 -2.37
CA ILE A 95 2.78 -4.97 -1.92
C ILE A 95 2.75 -4.94 -0.39
N SER A 96 3.56 -4.10 0.23
CA SER A 96 3.61 -3.92 1.69
C SER A 96 3.60 -2.44 2.02
N VAL A 97 2.75 -2.02 2.95
CA VAL A 97 2.69 -0.64 3.43
C VAL A 97 3.00 -0.64 4.92
N VAL A 98 3.91 0.24 5.36
CA VAL A 98 4.39 0.33 6.74
C VAL A 98 4.42 1.79 7.18
N LYS A 99 3.97 2.07 8.40
CA LYS A 99 4.09 3.33 9.12
C LYS A 99 4.97 3.12 10.36
N ASP A 100 6.00 3.95 10.51
CA ASP A 100 6.84 4.07 11.71
C ASP A 100 7.25 2.73 12.35
N ASN A 101 7.67 1.78 11.50
CA ASN A 101 8.18 0.44 11.88
C ASN A 101 7.21 -0.48 12.65
N GLN A 102 5.99 -0.07 12.96
CA GLN A 102 5.09 -0.83 13.85
C GLN A 102 3.70 -1.12 13.25
N GLU A 103 3.17 -0.28 12.36
CA GLU A 103 1.83 -0.45 11.79
C GLU A 103 1.89 -0.66 10.29
N GLY A 104 1.37 -1.77 9.79
CA GLY A 104 1.38 -1.98 8.34
C GLY A 104 0.63 -3.22 7.89
N PHE A 105 0.45 -3.33 6.58
CA PHE A 105 -0.17 -4.47 5.95
C PHE A 105 0.65 -4.95 4.74
N ILE A 106 0.61 -6.26 4.51
CA ILE A 106 1.28 -6.92 3.38
C ILE A 106 0.20 -7.62 2.59
N LEU A 107 -0.02 -7.26 1.32
CA LEU A 107 -0.93 -7.94 0.42
C LEU A 107 -0.14 -8.81 -0.57
N LYS A 108 -0.66 -10.00 -0.86
CA LYS A 108 -0.16 -10.93 -1.88
C LYS A 108 -1.28 -11.28 -2.87
N SER A 109 -0.96 -11.11 -4.15
CA SER A 109 -1.76 -11.56 -5.27
C SER A 109 -1.92 -13.08 -5.18
N PRO A 110 -3.09 -13.64 -5.51
CA PRO A 110 -3.21 -15.08 -5.65
C PRO A 110 -2.24 -15.54 -6.75
N VAL A 111 -1.31 -16.43 -6.40
CA VAL A 111 -0.47 -17.09 -7.39
C VAL A 111 -1.39 -17.95 -8.24
N LEU A 112 -1.56 -17.60 -9.52
CA LEU A 112 -2.17 -18.50 -10.49
C LEU A 112 -1.26 -19.73 -10.60
N LYS A 113 -1.62 -20.82 -9.94
CA LYS A 113 -0.98 -22.11 -10.22
C LYS A 113 -1.30 -22.45 -11.67
N ARG A 114 -0.31 -22.34 -12.55
CA ARG A 114 -0.36 -22.98 -13.86
C ARG A 114 -0.23 -24.49 -13.59
N TYR A 115 -1.30 -25.22 -13.84
CA TYR A 115 -1.28 -26.68 -13.94
C TYR A 115 -0.72 -27.06 -15.32
#